data_AF-A0A8H6KHI0-F1
#
_entry.id   AF-A0A8H6KHI0-F1
#
_cell.length_a   1.000
_cell.length_b   1.000
_cell.length_c   1.000
_cell.angle_alpha   90.00
_cell.angle_beta   90.00
_cell.angle_gamma   90.00
#
_symmetry.space_group_name_H-M   'P 1'
#
loop_
_entity.id
_entity.type
_entity.pdbx_description
1 polymer ?
#
loop_
_entity_poly.entity_id
_entity_poly.type
_entity_poly.pdbx_seq_one_letter_code
_entity_poly.pdbx_strand_id
1 'polypeptide(L)'
;MSYFMPPLKPKSQWANCHPFPTVQWVNAEIVNGSAASNTTAVHERQVKLNRHFARTNGPSDQCRASSFIGDTGPGAPTTGRCKALQDWANSHNGYFETALDLGSKMWLIKSPGGTPCAFWVRHGALAARIGNTDIRDLIRDSLNKYTRNFNGVYRVRARGVADCNGDLVQDGSVAYSWWLDNE
;
A
#
# COMPACT_ATOMS: atom_id res chain seq x y z
N MET A 1 25.57 -43.07 -0.77
CA MET A 1 24.77 -42.21 0.12
C MET A 1 23.46 -41.91 -0.60
N SER A 2 22.36 -42.54 -0.18
CA SER A 2 21.05 -42.41 -0.83
C SER A 2 20.18 -41.46 -0.03
N TYR A 3 19.69 -40.39 -0.67
CA TYR A 3 18.79 -39.42 -0.05
C TYR A 3 17.37 -39.99 0.01
N PHE A 4 16.82 -40.04 1.22
CA PHE A 4 15.44 -40.42 1.48
C PHE A 4 14.55 -39.19 1.26
N MET A 5 13.73 -39.18 0.20
CA MET A 5 12.69 -38.17 0.02
C MET A 5 11.44 -38.57 0.83
N PRO A 6 10.88 -37.68 1.67
CA PRO A 6 9.63 -37.96 2.36
C PRO A 6 8.45 -38.00 1.38
N PRO A 7 7.42 -38.82 1.64
CA PRO A 7 6.28 -38.97 0.74
C PRO A 7 5.46 -37.68 0.66
N LEU A 8 5.08 -37.30 -0.56
CA LEU A 8 4.15 -36.23 -0.85
C LEU A 8 2.80 -36.54 -0.20
N LYS A 9 2.32 -35.63 0.66
CA LYS A 9 1.00 -35.75 1.29
C LYS A 9 -0.11 -35.75 0.22
N PRO A 10 -1.20 -36.51 0.44
CA PRO A 10 -2.32 -36.62 -0.49
C PRO A 10 -3.03 -35.27 -0.70
N LYS A 11 -3.47 -35.02 -1.93
CA LYS A 11 -4.11 -33.79 -2.44
C LYS A 11 -5.39 -33.35 -1.69
N SER A 12 -5.91 -34.13 -0.76
CA SER A 12 -7.17 -33.83 -0.06
C SER A 12 -7.04 -32.87 1.14
N GLN A 13 -5.84 -32.40 1.49
CA GLN A 13 -5.64 -31.43 2.59
C GLN A 13 -5.49 -29.97 2.14
N TRP A 14 -5.66 -29.66 0.84
CA TRP A 14 -5.59 -28.29 0.31
C TRP A 14 -6.94 -27.55 0.31
N ALA A 15 -7.98 -28.13 0.92
CA ALA A 15 -9.35 -27.61 0.86
C ALA A 15 -9.63 -26.40 1.78
N ASN A 16 -8.65 -25.93 2.56
CA ASN A 16 -8.80 -24.76 3.45
C ASN A 16 -7.93 -23.56 3.04
N CYS A 17 -7.42 -23.53 1.80
CA CYS A 17 -6.94 -22.27 1.23
C CYS A 17 -8.18 -21.43 0.90
N HIS A 18 -8.49 -20.45 1.74
CA HIS A 18 -9.52 -19.45 1.45
C HIS A 18 -9.33 -18.95 0.01
N PRO A 19 -10.41 -18.86 -0.80
CA PRO A 19 -10.30 -18.35 -2.15
C PRO A 19 -9.68 -16.96 -2.11
N PHE A 20 -8.53 -16.81 -2.78
CA PHE A 20 -7.79 -15.55 -2.86
C PHE A 20 -8.70 -14.45 -3.43
N PRO A 21 -8.87 -13.30 -2.76
CA PRO A 21 -9.72 -12.26 -3.27
C PRO A 21 -9.11 -11.64 -4.53
N THR A 22 -9.94 -11.53 -5.55
CA THR A 22 -9.74 -10.77 -6.78
C THR A 22 -9.39 -9.31 -6.44
N VAL A 23 -8.73 -8.57 -7.33
CA VAL A 23 -8.54 -7.11 -7.20
C VAL A 23 -9.88 -6.46 -6.82
N GLN A 24 -9.97 -5.88 -5.62
CA GLN A 24 -11.20 -5.27 -5.12
C GLN A 24 -11.10 -3.74 -5.20
N TRP A 25 -12.11 -3.13 -5.79
CA TRP A 25 -12.43 -1.73 -5.51
C TRP A 25 -13.10 -1.71 -4.15
N VAL A 26 -12.48 -1.05 -3.18
CA VAL A 26 -13.10 -0.83 -1.88
C VAL A 26 -13.53 0.63 -1.79
N ASN A 27 -14.75 0.85 -1.29
CA ASN A 27 -15.17 2.19 -0.91
C ASN A 27 -14.28 2.65 0.24
N ALA A 28 -13.77 3.88 0.20
CA ALA A 28 -13.32 4.55 1.42
C ALA A 28 -14.57 4.96 2.22
N GLU A 29 -15.25 4.00 2.84
CA GLU A 29 -16.42 4.29 3.67
C GLU A 29 -15.98 4.91 4.99
N ILE A 30 -16.40 6.16 5.18
CA ILE A 30 -16.37 6.84 6.46
C ILE A 30 -17.48 6.21 7.31
N VAL A 31 -17.12 5.48 8.36
CA VAL A 31 -18.06 5.22 9.46
C VAL A 31 -18.04 6.47 10.35
N ASN A 32 -18.90 7.44 10.03
CA ASN A 32 -19.36 8.41 11.02
C ASN A 32 -20.87 8.39 11.00
N GLY A 33 -21.44 8.13 12.15
CA GLY A 33 -22.89 8.07 12.34
C GLY A 33 -23.58 9.38 11.97
N SER A 34 -24.89 9.21 11.77
CA SER A 34 -25.96 10.19 11.54
C SER A 34 -26.19 10.64 10.09
N ALA A 35 -27.45 10.44 9.70
CA ALA A 35 -28.02 10.59 8.37
C ALA A 35 -28.11 12.04 7.91
N ALA A 36 -27.83 12.28 6.63
CA ALA A 36 -28.62 13.19 5.79
C ALA A 36 -28.30 12.97 4.30
N SER A 37 -29.37 12.83 3.53
CA SER A 37 -29.44 12.76 2.07
C SER A 37 -28.68 13.91 1.39
N ASN A 38 -27.85 13.60 0.38
CA ASN A 38 -27.92 14.28 -0.92
C ASN A 38 -27.05 13.61 -1.99
N THR A 39 -27.73 13.32 -3.10
CA THR A 39 -27.25 12.69 -4.32
C THR A 39 -26.41 13.69 -5.13
N THR A 40 -25.11 13.81 -4.87
CA THR A 40 -24.15 14.42 -5.80
C THR A 40 -22.71 14.04 -5.39
N ALA A 41 -21.98 13.37 -6.30
CA ALA A 41 -20.55 12.99 -6.18
C ALA A 41 -20.16 11.83 -5.22
N VAL A 42 -20.74 10.64 -5.40
CA VAL A 42 -20.21 9.37 -4.84
C VAL A 42 -19.00 8.84 -5.65
N HIS A 43 -18.55 9.56 -6.69
CA HIS A 43 -17.68 9.00 -7.72
C HIS A 43 -16.15 9.08 -7.49
N GLU A 44 -15.64 9.66 -6.39
CA GLU A 44 -14.18 9.94 -6.32
C GLU A 44 -13.48 9.60 -5.00
N ARG A 45 -13.95 8.55 -4.31
CA ARG A 45 -13.30 8.01 -3.08
C ARG A 45 -13.09 6.50 -3.11
N GLN A 46 -13.07 5.91 -4.30
CA GLN A 46 -12.69 4.49 -4.42
C GLN A 46 -11.17 4.40 -4.40
N VAL A 47 -10.64 3.41 -3.69
CA VAL A 47 -9.23 3.01 -3.84
C VAL A 47 -9.18 1.58 -4.32
N LYS A 48 -8.20 1.29 -5.15
CA LYS A 48 -7.92 -0.06 -5.63
C LYS A 48 -6.77 -0.62 -4.82
N LEU A 49 -7.04 -1.73 -4.14
CA LEU A 49 -6.03 -2.45 -3.36
C LEU A 49 -5.39 -3.51 -4.23
N ASN A 50 -4.09 -3.70 -4.07
CA ASN A 50 -3.40 -4.83 -4.64
C ASN A 50 -3.71 -6.08 -3.81
N ARG A 51 -3.54 -7.25 -4.43
CA ARG A 51 -3.98 -8.59 -3.99
C ARG A 51 -3.33 -9.09 -2.69
N HIS A 52 -2.52 -8.25 -2.06
CA HIS A 52 -1.67 -8.53 -0.91
C HIS A 52 -2.18 -7.89 0.39
N PHE A 53 -3.38 -7.32 0.40
CA PHE A 53 -3.94 -6.71 1.59
C PHE A 53 -4.44 -7.77 2.58
N ALA A 54 -3.75 -7.92 3.71
CA ALA A 54 -4.16 -8.79 4.81
C ALA A 54 -4.92 -7.96 5.85
N ARG A 55 -6.25 -8.10 5.84
CA ARG A 55 -7.14 -7.47 6.82
C ARG A 55 -7.10 -8.27 8.12
N THR A 56 -6.06 -8.10 8.92
CA THR A 56 -5.94 -8.76 10.24
C THR A 56 -5.76 -7.74 11.36
N ASN A 57 -6.03 -8.14 12.60
CA ASN A 57 -5.84 -7.35 13.83
C ASN A 57 -4.35 -7.16 14.20
N GLY A 58 -3.43 -7.29 13.24
CA GLY A 58 -1.99 -7.11 13.44
C GLY A 58 -1.61 -5.64 13.62
N PRO A 59 -0.36 -5.36 14.02
CA PRO A 59 0.10 -3.98 14.18
C PRO A 59 -0.01 -3.24 12.85
N SER A 60 -0.72 -2.11 12.84
CA SER A 60 -0.83 -1.25 11.64
C SER A 60 0.46 -0.49 11.32
N ASP A 61 1.45 -0.55 12.20
CA ASP A 61 2.80 0.03 12.12
C ASP A 61 3.83 -1.10 12.03
N GLN A 62 4.51 -1.21 10.89
CA GLN A 62 5.46 -2.25 10.57
C GLN A 62 6.84 -1.68 10.22
N CYS A 63 6.99 -0.36 10.11
CA CYS A 63 8.22 0.30 9.69
C CYS A 63 8.75 1.24 10.78
N ARG A 64 10.07 1.29 10.93
CA ARG A 64 10.72 2.07 12.01
C ARG A 64 11.20 3.43 11.51
N ALA A 65 12.04 3.41 10.49
CA ALA A 65 12.71 4.59 9.96
C ALA A 65 12.46 4.71 8.46
N SER A 66 12.30 5.95 7.97
CA SER A 66 12.10 6.21 6.56
C SER A 66 12.87 7.43 6.07
N SER A 67 13.43 7.33 4.87
CA SER A 67 14.02 8.45 4.13
C SER A 67 13.03 9.01 3.11
N PHE A 68 13.25 10.26 2.69
CA PHE A 68 12.39 10.96 1.75
C PHE A 68 13.21 11.73 0.72
N ILE A 69 12.85 11.57 -0.55
CA ILE A 69 13.39 12.28 -1.70
C ILE A 69 12.18 12.84 -2.47
N GLY A 70 12.12 14.16 -2.60
CA GLY A 70 11.10 14.83 -3.40
C GLY A 70 11.47 14.85 -4.88
N ASP A 71 10.52 14.49 -5.74
CA ASP A 71 10.65 14.55 -7.21
C ASP A 71 9.38 15.14 -7.84
N THR A 72 8.83 16.15 -7.18
CA THR A 72 7.53 16.70 -7.57
C THR A 72 7.66 17.58 -8.81
N GLY A 73 7.19 17.07 -9.95
CA GLY A 73 7.11 17.80 -11.23
C GLY A 73 5.68 18.01 -11.77
N PRO A 74 5.51 18.67 -12.92
CA PRO A 74 4.19 18.94 -13.50
C PRO A 74 3.37 17.69 -13.82
N GLY A 75 4.03 16.56 -14.04
CA GLY A 75 3.41 15.25 -14.28
C GLY A 75 3.10 14.46 -13.01
N ALA A 76 3.36 14.97 -11.80
CA ALA A 76 3.12 14.26 -10.55
C ALA A 76 1.61 14.13 -10.22
N PRO A 77 1.17 13.16 -9.38
CA PRO A 77 -0.22 13.04 -8.99
C PRO A 77 -0.72 14.28 -8.26
N THR A 78 -2.04 14.52 -8.32
CA THR A 78 -2.63 15.61 -7.58
C THR A 78 -2.64 15.30 -6.07
N THR A 79 -2.42 16.33 -5.27
CA THR A 79 -2.43 16.22 -3.80
C THR A 79 -3.75 15.66 -3.27
N GLY A 80 -4.89 16.05 -3.86
CA GLY A 80 -6.21 15.55 -3.47
C GLY A 80 -6.34 14.03 -3.63
N ARG A 81 -5.78 13.45 -4.70
CA ARG A 81 -5.82 12.00 -4.92
C ARG A 81 -4.90 11.25 -3.94
N CYS A 82 -3.73 11.80 -3.64
CA CYS A 82 -2.86 11.21 -2.62
C CYS A 82 -3.46 11.34 -1.21
N LYS A 83 -4.16 12.43 -0.93
CA LYS A 83 -4.90 12.59 0.33
C LYS A 83 -6.02 11.56 0.48
N ALA A 84 -6.71 11.20 -0.60
CA ALA A 84 -7.69 10.10 -0.54
C ALA A 84 -7.05 8.75 -0.14
N LEU A 85 -5.82 8.47 -0.60
CA LEU A 85 -5.07 7.30 -0.16
C LEU A 85 -4.69 7.36 1.32
N GLN A 86 -4.23 8.53 1.78
CA GLN A 86 -3.92 8.78 3.19
C GLN A 86 -5.16 8.56 4.07
N ASP A 87 -6.31 9.13 3.69
CA ASP A 87 -7.56 9.04 4.42
C ASP A 87 -8.08 7.59 4.47
N TRP A 88 -7.93 6.84 3.36
CA TRP A 88 -8.23 5.42 3.34
C TRP A 88 -7.34 4.63 4.30
N ALA A 89 -6.02 4.81 4.23
CA ALA A 89 -5.07 4.13 5.11
C ALA A 89 -5.28 4.49 6.59
N ASN A 90 -5.73 5.71 6.88
CA ASN A 90 -6.06 6.14 8.25
C ASN A 90 -7.36 5.50 8.78
N SER A 91 -8.34 5.25 7.92
CA SER A 91 -9.65 4.69 8.30
C SER A 91 -9.69 3.16 8.30
N HIS A 92 -8.64 2.52 7.77
CA HIS A 92 -8.56 1.06 7.65
C HIS A 92 -7.34 0.55 8.40
N ASN A 93 -7.55 -0.36 9.36
CA ASN A 93 -6.47 -1.10 9.99
C ASN A 93 -6.01 -2.28 9.11
N GLY A 94 -4.78 -2.73 9.33
CA GLY A 94 -4.17 -3.86 8.64
C GLY A 94 -2.84 -3.53 7.99
N TYR A 95 -2.33 -4.48 7.23
CA TYR A 95 -1.05 -4.37 6.52
C TYR A 95 -1.12 -5.07 5.16
N PHE A 96 -0.14 -4.75 4.31
CA PHE A 96 0.11 -5.45 3.07
C PHE A 96 1.24 -6.46 3.27
N GLU A 97 1.00 -7.70 2.87
CA GLU A 97 2.01 -8.76 2.86
C GLU A 97 2.50 -9.00 1.43
N THR A 98 3.66 -8.43 1.13
CA THR A 98 4.27 -8.53 -0.19
C THR A 98 5.17 -9.77 -0.21
N ALA A 99 4.58 -10.90 -0.59
CA ALA A 99 5.28 -12.18 -0.75
C ALA A 99 5.60 -12.42 -2.23
N LEU A 100 6.76 -13.03 -2.51
CA LEU A 100 7.15 -13.64 -3.80
C LEU A 100 7.40 -12.70 -5.01
N ASP A 101 7.24 -11.37 -4.87
CA ASP A 101 7.57 -10.38 -5.92
C ASP A 101 8.98 -9.77 -5.71
N LEU A 102 9.99 -10.64 -5.52
CA LEU A 102 11.37 -10.25 -5.21
C LEU A 102 11.92 -9.23 -6.21
N GLY A 103 12.10 -7.99 -5.74
CA GLY A 103 12.67 -6.91 -6.52
C GLY A 103 11.74 -6.30 -7.58
N SER A 104 10.48 -6.70 -7.66
CA SER A 104 9.50 -6.05 -8.55
C SER A 104 8.89 -4.81 -7.90
N LYS A 105 8.68 -3.75 -8.68
CA LYS A 105 7.95 -2.56 -8.23
C LYS A 105 6.45 -2.85 -8.35
N MET A 106 5.73 -2.82 -7.23
CA MET A 106 4.29 -3.09 -7.19
C MET A 106 3.53 -1.94 -6.50
N TRP A 107 2.36 -1.59 -6.99
CA TRP A 107 1.47 -0.66 -6.29
C TRP A 107 0.74 -1.42 -5.19
N LEU A 108 0.53 -0.81 -4.03
CA LEU A 108 -0.26 -1.37 -2.92
C LEU A 108 -1.67 -0.82 -2.91
N ILE A 109 -1.77 0.51 -3.01
CA ILE A 109 -3.01 1.25 -3.08
C ILE A 109 -2.93 2.28 -4.19
N LYS A 110 -4.02 2.44 -4.93
CA LYS A 110 -4.14 3.48 -5.95
C LYS A 110 -5.52 4.11 -6.03
N SER A 111 -5.54 5.38 -6.37
CA SER A 111 -6.77 6.14 -6.64
C SER A 111 -7.17 6.01 -8.12
N PRO A 112 -8.45 6.22 -8.48
CA PRO A 112 -8.91 6.22 -9.88
C PRO A 112 -8.53 7.55 -10.59
N GLY A 113 -8.75 7.61 -11.91
CA GLY A 113 -8.68 8.83 -12.71
C GLY A 113 -7.44 8.96 -13.60
N GLY A 114 -7.38 10.03 -14.41
CA GLY A 114 -6.33 10.25 -15.43
C GLY A 114 -4.95 10.68 -14.90
N THR A 115 -4.81 10.91 -13.60
CA THR A 115 -3.53 11.14 -12.89
C THR A 115 -3.59 10.45 -11.51
N PRO A 116 -3.71 9.11 -11.50
CA PRO A 116 -3.98 8.39 -10.27
C PRO A 116 -2.79 8.53 -9.34
N CYS A 117 -3.03 8.91 -8.08
CA CYS A 117 -2.01 8.71 -7.07
C CYS A 117 -1.95 7.22 -6.73
N ALA A 118 -0.76 6.65 -6.74
CA ALA A 118 -0.48 5.28 -6.36
C ALA A 118 0.71 5.22 -5.38
N PHE A 119 0.57 4.38 -4.37
CA PHE A 119 1.64 4.07 -3.43
C PHE A 119 2.30 2.77 -3.85
N TRP A 120 3.57 2.85 -4.25
CA TRP A 120 4.36 1.74 -4.75
C TRP A 120 5.39 1.30 -3.74
N VAL A 121 5.74 0.03 -3.80
CA VAL A 121 6.79 -0.58 -3.01
C VAL A 121 7.65 -1.55 -3.83
N ARG A 122 8.87 -1.79 -3.34
CA ARG A 122 9.80 -2.80 -3.81
C ARG A 122 10.68 -3.23 -2.65
N HIS A 123 10.94 -4.53 -2.50
CA HIS A 123 11.85 -5.08 -1.50
C HIS A 123 12.57 -6.32 -2.05
N GLY A 124 13.63 -6.75 -1.34
CA GLY A 124 14.43 -7.93 -1.67
C GLY A 124 14.16 -9.16 -0.79
N ALA A 125 13.25 -9.09 0.19
CA ALA A 125 12.93 -10.20 1.08
C ALA A 125 11.85 -11.15 0.51
N LEU A 126 11.87 -12.42 0.94
CA LEU A 126 10.90 -13.45 0.53
C LEU A 126 9.45 -13.06 0.87
N ALA A 127 9.27 -12.48 2.05
CA ALA A 127 8.03 -11.86 2.46
C ALA A 127 8.35 -10.63 3.32
N ALA A 128 7.55 -9.59 3.16
CA ALA A 128 7.71 -8.33 3.86
C ALA A 128 6.34 -7.74 4.20
N ARG A 129 6.28 -6.93 5.26
CA ARG A 129 5.04 -6.28 5.70
C ARG A 129 5.20 -4.77 5.73
N ILE A 130 4.18 -4.08 5.25
CA ILE A 130 4.02 -2.63 5.42
C ILE A 130 2.59 -2.33 5.86
N GLY A 131 2.46 -1.64 6.98
CA GLY A 131 1.19 -1.35 7.60
C GLY A 131 0.50 -0.11 7.04
N ASN A 132 -0.80 -0.01 7.27
CA ASN A 132 -1.56 1.16 6.84
C ASN A 132 -1.13 2.45 7.58
N THR A 133 -0.65 2.35 8.82
CA THR A 133 -0.06 3.48 9.55
C THR A 133 1.20 3.97 8.86
N ASP A 134 2.06 3.05 8.39
CA ASP A 134 3.26 3.39 7.62
C ASP A 134 2.89 4.12 6.33
N ILE A 135 1.95 3.56 5.56
CA ILE A 135 1.49 4.16 4.30
C ILE A 135 0.92 5.55 4.55
N ARG A 136 0.06 5.71 5.57
CA ARG A 136 -0.51 7.00 5.95
C ARG A 136 0.58 8.02 6.27
N ASP A 137 1.56 7.64 7.09
CA ASP A 137 2.59 8.56 7.56
C ASP A 137 3.57 8.94 6.44
N LEU A 138 3.95 7.98 5.59
CA LEU A 138 4.77 8.24 4.41
C LEU A 138 4.06 9.18 3.42
N ILE A 139 2.75 9.01 3.20
CA ILE A 139 1.98 9.91 2.33
C ILE A 139 1.84 11.30 2.97
N ARG A 140 1.47 11.37 4.26
CA ARG A 140 1.33 12.62 5.02
C ARG A 140 2.61 13.45 4.95
N ASP A 141 3.74 12.81 5.25
CA ASP A 141 5.03 13.48 5.27
C ASP A 141 5.46 13.92 3.85
N SER A 142 5.13 13.12 2.83
CA SER A 142 5.36 13.49 1.43
C SER A 142 4.55 14.73 1.02
N LEU A 143 3.26 14.78 1.38
CA LEU A 143 2.39 15.94 1.15
C LEU A 143 2.94 17.18 1.86
N ASN A 144 3.34 17.05 3.13
CA ASN A 144 3.85 18.17 3.92
C ASN A 144 5.17 18.74 3.36
N LYS A 145 6.09 17.87 2.92
CA LYS A 145 7.44 18.27 2.50
C LYS A 145 7.51 18.70 1.02
N TYR A 146 6.75 18.05 0.14
CA TYR A 146 6.98 18.12 -1.30
C TYR A 146 5.77 18.58 -2.12
N THR A 147 4.69 19.04 -1.50
CA THR A 147 3.62 19.68 -2.26
C THR A 147 4.14 20.89 -3.04
N ARG A 148 3.79 20.96 -4.33
CA ARG A 148 4.12 22.07 -5.24
C ARG A 148 2.90 22.44 -6.08
N ASN A 149 2.77 23.71 -6.44
CA ASN A 149 1.72 24.18 -7.36
C ASN A 149 2.29 24.29 -8.78
N PHE A 150 1.59 23.71 -9.75
CA PHE A 150 1.87 23.87 -11.18
C PHE A 150 0.59 24.31 -11.88
N ASN A 151 0.59 25.53 -12.41
CA ASN A 151 -0.54 26.10 -13.18
C ASN A 151 -1.88 25.97 -12.43
N GLY A 152 -1.90 26.29 -11.12
CA GLY A 152 -3.10 26.21 -10.29
C GLY A 152 -3.44 24.82 -9.76
N VAL A 153 -2.67 23.78 -10.11
CA VAL A 153 -2.89 22.41 -9.64
C VAL A 153 -1.80 22.02 -8.64
N TYR A 154 -2.20 21.66 -7.42
CA TYR A 154 -1.30 21.16 -6.39
C TYR A 154 -0.97 19.68 -6.64
N ARG A 155 0.32 19.39 -6.74
CA ARG A 155 0.86 18.05 -7.03
C ARG A 155 1.90 17.63 -6.00
N VAL A 156 2.12 16.32 -5.89
CA VAL A 156 3.13 15.73 -5.01
C VAL A 156 3.69 14.46 -5.66
N ARG A 157 5.01 14.29 -5.64
CA ARG A 157 5.70 13.03 -5.91
C ARG A 157 6.89 12.93 -4.97
N ALA A 158 7.00 11.78 -4.34
CA ALA A 158 8.07 11.49 -3.41
C ALA A 158 8.45 10.02 -3.51
N ARG A 159 9.67 9.71 -3.08
CA ARG A 159 10.16 8.34 -2.97
C ARG A 159 11.12 8.24 -1.81
N GLY A 160 11.42 7.02 -1.40
CA GLY A 160 12.37 6.81 -0.31
C GLY A 160 12.60 5.36 -0.01
N VAL A 161 13.24 5.13 1.13
CA VAL A 161 13.44 3.81 1.72
C VAL A 161 12.88 3.81 3.12
N ALA A 162 12.08 2.80 3.47
CA ALA A 162 11.60 2.54 4.82
C ALA A 162 12.16 1.19 5.31
N ASP A 163 12.58 1.11 6.57
CA ASP A 163 12.99 -0.14 7.20
C ASP A 163 11.78 -0.77 7.89
N CYS A 164 11.29 -1.89 7.36
CA CYS A 164 10.06 -2.54 7.83
C CYS A 164 10.28 -3.99 8.20
N ASN A 165 9.35 -4.60 8.93
CA ASN A 165 9.45 -5.99 9.33
C ASN A 165 9.44 -6.93 8.09
N GLY A 166 10.37 -7.88 8.07
CA GLY A 166 10.52 -8.87 7.01
C GLY A 166 10.70 -10.27 7.58
N ASP A 167 10.03 -11.26 6.97
CA ASP A 167 10.19 -12.66 7.37
C ASP A 167 11.45 -13.25 6.70
N LEU A 168 12.18 -14.09 7.44
CA LEU A 168 13.35 -14.84 6.94
C LEU A 168 14.53 -13.98 6.44
N VAL A 169 14.62 -12.72 6.87
CA VAL A 169 15.78 -11.85 6.64
C VAL A 169 16.66 -11.86 7.89
N GLN A 170 17.99 -11.81 7.72
CA GLN A 170 18.91 -11.54 8.84
C GLN A 170 18.44 -10.24 9.53
N ASP A 171 18.25 -10.30 10.85
CA ASP A 171 17.74 -9.23 11.73
C ASP A 171 16.22 -8.92 11.69
N GLY A 172 15.43 -9.66 10.89
CA GLY A 172 13.97 -9.56 10.89
C GLY A 172 13.40 -8.25 10.31
N SER A 173 14.23 -7.45 9.62
CA SER A 173 13.81 -6.24 8.93
C SER A 173 14.26 -6.22 7.46
N VAL A 174 13.59 -5.41 6.64
CA VAL A 174 13.81 -5.28 5.21
C VAL A 174 13.64 -3.83 4.76
N ALA A 175 14.56 -3.38 3.93
CA ALA A 175 14.47 -2.10 3.26
C ALA A 175 13.40 -2.12 2.15
N TYR A 176 12.28 -1.44 2.40
CA TYR A 176 11.27 -1.11 1.42
C TYR A 176 11.65 0.16 0.67
N SER A 177 11.95 0.03 -0.62
CA SER A 177 11.90 1.19 -1.50
C SER A 177 10.43 1.53 -1.76
N TRP A 178 10.02 2.78 -1.54
CA TRP A 178 8.65 3.23 -1.72
C TRP A 178 8.56 4.45 -2.64
N TRP A 179 7.42 4.60 -3.33
CA TRP A 179 7.13 5.75 -4.16
C TRP A 179 5.67 6.19 -4.02
N LEU A 180 5.47 7.50 -3.98
CA LEU A 180 4.18 8.15 -4.18
C LEU A 180 4.20 8.79 -5.57
N ASP A 181 3.57 8.14 -6.55
CA ASP A 181 3.67 8.52 -7.97
C ASP A 181 2.40 8.14 -8.76
N ASN A 182 2.33 8.56 -10.01
CA ASN A 182 1.40 8.06 -11.01
C ASN A 182 1.75 6.61 -11.42
N GLU A 183 0.79 5.96 -12.08
CA GLU A 183 0.99 4.68 -12.78
C GLU A 183 1.92 4.79 -13.99
#